data_AF-A0A397W9E3-F1
#
_entry.id   AF-A0A397W9E3-F1
#
_cell.length_a   1.000
_cell.length_b   1.000
_cell.length_c   1.000
_cell.angle_alpha   90.00
_cell.angle_beta   90.00
_cell.angle_gamma   90.00
#
_symmetry.space_group_name_H-M   'P 1'
#
loop_
_entity.id
_entity.type
_entity.pdbx_description
1 polymer ?
#
loop_
_entity_poly.entity_id
_entity_poly.type
_entity_poly.pdbx_seq_one_letter_code
_entity_poly.pdbx_strand_id
1 'polypeptide(L)'
;MTTKLFEQLSSSLNELLKNNEEYNVIIEVGQEPNIHTFKYNDNNLKIIKQANVSIEVFDVIIKYIYNGIISLETIDASDIFKLLIASSEFGLEELIKHIQLFLIENHTSWLHLNFSFIYQASLKNNNLKDLQQFYTNIIEKNPIIIFDSDDFPDLSENILIDILKLENLQMNEGKIWDYVIKWGIAQNPSLPLKLDQWSEMHFLALKNSLQNCFPLIRYFQISGEDIFDKVRPYRKILDPILWEDIMLKFMTPNKNITSHILPPRINITIADNCTDNCTSEIESKLTTRNIMGRNEESFVDLMEIEPNFASALNNRGITYLKMKTFNESFADLNKLLEIEPDEAFALRIRGVTYRIEESHLFLSFKIATQDTFMCHQGFDLAYFDKVSQFKILKSETYGAFKAMIAQKFGILVEKISFWIFTNRQNKTVRPDTPIVDKFLTLTMEQVHKKHAKDKMN
;
A
#
# COMPACT_ATOMS: atom_id res chain seq x y z
N MET A 1 36.44 -14.94 -4.85
CA MET A 1 37.09 -14.49 -6.11
C MET A 1 36.07 -14.26 -7.21
N THR A 2 35.20 -15.25 -7.49
CA THR A 2 34.09 -15.15 -8.46
C THR A 2 33.20 -13.92 -8.32
N THR A 3 32.75 -13.56 -7.11
CA THR A 3 31.88 -12.37 -6.90
C THR A 3 32.47 -11.07 -7.44
N LYS A 4 33.73 -10.76 -7.10
CA LYS A 4 34.44 -9.58 -7.65
C LYS A 4 34.57 -9.60 -9.18
N LEU A 5 34.71 -10.79 -9.79
CA LEU A 5 34.77 -10.92 -11.24
C LEU A 5 33.42 -10.54 -11.88
N PHE A 6 32.30 -10.98 -11.29
CA PHE A 6 30.96 -10.63 -11.76
C PHE A 6 30.63 -9.15 -11.52
N GLU A 7 31.02 -8.57 -10.38
CA GLU A 7 30.90 -7.13 -10.11
C GLU A 7 31.69 -6.28 -11.14
N GLN A 8 32.93 -6.69 -11.45
CA GLN A 8 33.75 -6.02 -12.48
C GLN A 8 33.18 -6.20 -13.88
N LEU A 9 32.68 -7.40 -14.23
CA LEU A 9 32.04 -7.66 -15.52
C LEU A 9 30.76 -6.81 -15.70
N SER A 10 29.91 -6.77 -14.68
CA SER A 10 28.70 -5.92 -14.61
C SER A 10 29.05 -4.44 -14.80
N SER A 11 30.07 -3.95 -14.10
CA SER A 11 30.56 -2.57 -14.26
C SER A 11 31.06 -2.28 -15.68
N SER A 12 31.84 -3.17 -16.28
CA SER A 12 32.36 -3.01 -17.65
C SER A 12 31.26 -3.08 -18.71
N LEU A 13 30.26 -3.95 -18.54
CA LEU A 13 29.10 -4.03 -19.42
C LEU A 13 28.26 -2.74 -19.36
N ASN A 14 28.14 -2.11 -18.19
CA ASN A 14 27.47 -0.82 -18.01
C ASN A 14 28.25 0.37 -18.64
N GLU A 15 29.58 0.29 -18.74
CA GLU A 15 30.36 1.25 -19.52
C GLU A 15 30.21 1.03 -21.03
N LEU A 16 30.19 -0.23 -21.49
CA LEU A 16 29.84 -0.58 -22.87
C LEU A 16 28.44 -0.09 -23.26
N LEU A 17 27.44 -0.18 -22.38
CA LEU A 17 26.10 0.36 -22.62
C LEU A 17 26.09 1.88 -22.91
N LYS A 18 27.07 2.62 -22.39
CA LYS A 18 27.18 4.09 -22.56
C LYS A 18 28.03 4.48 -23.78
N ASN A 19 28.86 3.57 -24.27
CA ASN A 19 29.72 3.78 -25.44
C ASN A 19 28.99 3.30 -26.70
N ASN A 20 28.91 4.15 -27.73
CA ASN A 20 28.28 3.81 -29.00
C ASN A 20 29.19 2.95 -29.91
N GLU A 21 29.88 1.95 -29.35
CA GLU A 21 30.87 1.08 -30.04
C GLU A 21 30.67 -0.40 -29.64
N GLU A 22 30.91 -1.34 -30.56
CA GLU A 22 30.81 -2.82 -30.42
C GLU A 22 29.49 -3.41 -29.84
N TYR A 23 28.44 -3.61 -30.65
CA TYR A 23 27.10 -3.37 -30.08
C TYR A 23 25.95 -4.37 -30.47
N ASN A 24 25.73 -4.73 -31.73
CA ASN A 24 24.85 -5.77 -32.34
C ASN A 24 23.28 -5.67 -32.53
N VAL A 25 22.41 -5.11 -31.66
CA VAL A 25 20.92 -5.04 -31.88
C VAL A 25 20.30 -3.63 -31.68
N ILE A 26 19.31 -3.20 -32.46
CA ILE A 26 18.62 -1.89 -32.25
C ILE A 26 17.25 -2.07 -31.59
N ILE A 27 16.93 -1.23 -30.60
CA ILE A 27 15.61 -1.20 -29.93
C ILE A 27 15.02 0.21 -29.98
N GLU A 28 13.83 0.35 -30.54
CA GLU A 28 13.04 1.58 -30.59
C GLU A 28 11.92 1.50 -29.54
N VAL A 29 11.82 2.50 -28.66
CA VAL A 29 10.88 2.51 -27.52
C VAL A 29 10.07 3.79 -27.51
N GLY A 30 8.77 3.68 -27.19
CA GLY A 30 7.83 4.80 -27.13
C GLY A 30 6.88 4.90 -28.33
N GLN A 31 6.03 5.91 -28.34
CA GLN A 31 5.03 6.18 -29.39
C GLN A 31 5.33 7.52 -30.07
N GLU A 32 4.97 7.67 -31.36
CA GLU A 32 5.19 8.91 -32.09
C GLU A 32 4.49 10.12 -31.42
N PRO A 33 5.15 11.29 -31.34
CA PRO A 33 6.46 11.62 -31.89
C PRO A 33 7.67 11.24 -31.00
N ASN A 34 7.44 10.71 -29.80
CA ASN A 34 8.44 10.50 -28.75
C ASN A 34 9.07 9.09 -28.79
N ILE A 35 9.64 8.70 -29.93
CA ILE A 35 10.40 7.44 -30.06
C ILE A 35 11.87 7.67 -29.70
N HIS A 36 12.44 6.83 -28.83
CA HIS A 36 13.88 6.78 -28.57
C HIS A 36 14.50 5.51 -29.16
N THR A 37 15.64 5.66 -29.85
CA THR A 37 16.36 4.55 -30.48
C THR A 37 17.63 4.22 -29.70
N PHE A 38 17.62 3.08 -29.01
CA PHE A 38 18.79 2.45 -28.41
C PHE A 38 19.52 1.68 -29.51
N LYS A 39 20.75 2.08 -29.85
CA LYS A 39 21.46 1.54 -31.01
C LYS A 39 22.57 0.60 -30.59
N TYR A 40 22.50 -0.62 -31.09
CA TYR A 40 23.61 -1.55 -31.03
C TYR A 40 23.79 -2.22 -32.44
N ASN A 41 25.02 -2.29 -33.01
CA ASN A 41 25.37 -2.73 -34.39
C ASN A 41 26.61 -3.69 -34.43
N ASP A 42 26.70 -4.80 -35.20
CA ASP A 42 27.08 -4.82 -36.63
C ASP A 42 26.58 -6.02 -37.46
N ASN A 43 26.43 -5.77 -38.77
CA ASN A 43 26.16 -6.69 -39.90
C ASN A 43 24.94 -7.65 -39.87
N ASN A 44 24.23 -7.85 -38.75
CA ASN A 44 22.95 -8.57 -38.70
C ASN A 44 21.92 -7.82 -37.83
N LEU A 45 21.60 -6.59 -38.23
CA LEU A 45 20.70 -5.70 -37.50
C LEU A 45 19.29 -6.29 -37.34
N LYS A 46 18.91 -6.58 -36.10
CA LYS A 46 17.51 -6.74 -35.69
C LYS A 46 17.03 -5.43 -35.09
N ILE A 47 15.88 -4.95 -35.55
CA ILE A 47 15.16 -3.81 -34.96
C ILE A 47 13.99 -4.39 -34.16
N ILE A 48 13.95 -4.09 -32.86
CA ILE A 48 12.82 -4.41 -31.98
C ILE A 48 12.08 -3.10 -31.72
N LYS A 49 10.76 -3.04 -31.94
CA LYS A 49 9.93 -1.87 -31.65
C LYS A 49 9.01 -2.16 -30.47
N GLN A 50 9.14 -1.41 -29.38
CA GLN A 50 8.32 -1.55 -28.17
C GLN A 50 7.55 -0.26 -27.86
N ALA A 51 6.34 -0.16 -28.40
CA ALA A 51 5.48 1.01 -28.28
C ALA A 51 4.72 1.12 -26.94
N ASN A 52 4.75 0.06 -26.12
CA ASN A 52 3.94 -0.05 -24.89
C ASN A 52 4.73 0.21 -23.59
N VAL A 53 6.05 0.38 -23.68
CA VAL A 53 6.94 0.58 -22.53
C VAL A 53 7.46 2.02 -22.56
N SER A 54 7.50 2.69 -21.40
CA SER A 54 8.07 4.04 -21.32
C SER A 54 9.60 4.00 -21.38
N ILE A 55 10.21 5.11 -21.78
CA ILE A 55 11.67 5.21 -21.96
C ILE A 55 12.38 5.01 -20.61
N GLU A 56 11.80 5.53 -19.54
CA GLU A 56 12.28 5.44 -18.16
C GLU A 56 12.22 4.01 -17.63
N VAL A 57 11.10 3.30 -17.86
CA VAL A 57 10.94 1.89 -17.49
C VAL A 57 11.92 1.01 -18.27
N PHE A 58 12.10 1.27 -19.56
CA PHE A 58 13.01 0.49 -20.40
C PHE A 58 14.48 0.70 -20.03
N ASP A 59 14.89 1.93 -19.69
CA ASP A 59 16.23 2.23 -19.17
C ASP A 59 16.54 1.46 -17.87
N VAL A 60 15.55 1.32 -16.97
CA VAL A 60 15.68 0.46 -15.78
C VAL A 60 15.82 -1.02 -16.16
N ILE A 61 15.02 -1.52 -17.11
CA ILE A 61 15.10 -2.92 -17.58
C ILE A 61 16.46 -3.25 -18.19
N ILE A 62 16.97 -2.38 -19.07
CA ILE A 62 18.28 -2.58 -19.70
C ILE A 62 19.41 -2.55 -18.66
N LYS A 63 19.37 -1.61 -17.71
CA LYS A 63 20.32 -1.58 -16.59
C LYS A 63 20.24 -2.84 -15.73
N TYR A 64 19.05 -3.40 -15.51
CA TYR A 64 18.90 -4.67 -14.81
C TYR A 64 19.52 -5.84 -15.60
N ILE A 65 19.22 -5.96 -16.90
CA ILE A 65 19.76 -7.02 -17.77
C ILE A 65 21.30 -7.03 -17.77
N TYR A 66 21.92 -5.86 -17.77
CA TYR A 66 23.38 -5.72 -17.77
C TYR A 66 24.01 -5.90 -16.39
N ASN A 67 23.35 -5.43 -15.33
CA ASN A 67 23.98 -5.34 -14.00
C ASN A 67 23.54 -6.42 -13.00
N GLY A 68 22.37 -7.05 -13.20
CA GLY A 68 21.72 -7.95 -12.24
C GLY A 68 21.19 -7.28 -10.97
N ILE A 69 21.13 -5.94 -10.93
CA ILE A 69 20.78 -5.16 -9.73
C ILE A 69 19.70 -4.14 -10.09
N ILE A 70 18.72 -3.99 -9.19
CA ILE A 70 17.69 -2.94 -9.23
C ILE A 70 17.53 -2.32 -7.84
N SER A 71 17.09 -1.06 -7.80
CA SER A 71 16.64 -0.36 -6.60
C SER A 71 15.24 0.16 -6.87
N LEU A 72 14.31 -0.14 -5.95
CA LEU A 72 12.89 0.15 -6.06
C LEU A 72 12.43 1.15 -4.99
N GLU A 73 13.24 1.40 -3.98
CA GLU A 73 12.93 2.17 -2.76
C GLU A 73 12.63 3.66 -3.01
N THR A 74 12.99 4.18 -4.18
CA THR A 74 12.78 5.57 -4.59
C THR A 74 11.84 5.70 -5.79
N ILE A 75 11.17 4.63 -6.21
CA ILE A 75 10.27 4.60 -7.37
C ILE A 75 8.83 4.54 -6.85
N ASP A 76 7.92 5.31 -7.45
CA ASP A 76 6.51 5.27 -7.07
C ASP A 76 5.87 3.92 -7.45
N ALA A 77 4.94 3.43 -6.63
CA ALA A 77 4.32 2.11 -6.80
C ALA A 77 3.67 1.89 -8.19
N SER A 78 3.13 2.96 -8.78
CA SER A 78 2.59 2.94 -10.15
C SER A 78 3.67 2.64 -11.19
N ASP A 79 4.85 3.23 -11.07
CA ASP A 79 5.97 3.02 -11.99
C ASP A 79 6.66 1.67 -11.75
N ILE A 80 6.74 1.22 -10.49
CA ILE A 80 7.13 -0.16 -10.15
C ILE A 80 6.18 -1.17 -10.81
N PHE A 81 4.88 -0.89 -10.85
CA PHE A 81 3.92 -1.76 -11.54
C PHE A 81 4.05 -1.72 -13.06
N LYS A 82 4.29 -0.54 -13.68
CA LYS A 82 4.62 -0.46 -15.12
C LYS A 82 5.88 -1.28 -15.44
N LEU A 83 6.89 -1.20 -14.58
CA LEU A 83 8.10 -2.01 -14.68
C LEU A 83 7.80 -3.50 -14.54
N LEU A 84 6.90 -3.92 -13.67
CA LEU A 84 6.47 -5.32 -13.56
C LEU A 84 5.82 -5.83 -14.85
N ILE A 85 4.91 -5.05 -15.45
CA ILE A 85 4.26 -5.40 -16.72
C ILE A 85 5.31 -5.54 -17.83
N ALA A 86 6.17 -4.54 -18.00
CA ALA A 86 7.23 -4.56 -19.00
C ALA A 86 8.23 -5.72 -18.76
N SER A 87 8.63 -5.98 -17.52
CA SER A 87 9.50 -7.11 -17.16
C SER A 87 8.89 -8.46 -17.59
N SER A 88 7.56 -8.57 -17.57
CA SER A 88 6.85 -9.74 -18.08
C SER A 88 6.76 -9.78 -19.61
N GLU A 89 6.67 -8.66 -20.31
CA GLU A 89 6.79 -8.62 -21.78
C GLU A 89 8.18 -9.09 -22.24
N PHE A 90 9.23 -8.79 -21.47
CA PHE A 90 10.61 -9.23 -21.72
C PHE A 90 10.96 -10.61 -21.13
N GLY A 91 10.03 -11.28 -20.43
CA GLY A 91 10.25 -12.64 -19.87
C GLY A 91 11.26 -12.72 -18.72
N LEU A 92 11.44 -11.64 -17.95
CA LEU A 92 12.44 -11.55 -16.88
C LEU A 92 11.95 -12.17 -15.57
N GLU A 93 11.79 -13.51 -15.53
CA GLU A 93 11.15 -14.26 -14.43
C GLU A 93 11.64 -13.89 -13.01
N GLU A 94 12.96 -13.76 -12.80
CA GLU A 94 13.53 -13.39 -11.50
C GLU A 94 13.12 -11.97 -11.06
N LEU A 95 13.13 -11.01 -12.00
CA LEU A 95 12.73 -9.62 -11.74
C LEU A 95 11.22 -9.52 -11.49
N ILE A 96 10.41 -10.26 -12.26
CA ILE A 96 8.97 -10.35 -12.08
C ILE A 96 8.61 -10.84 -10.68
N LYS A 97 9.32 -11.87 -10.17
CA LYS A 97 9.13 -12.39 -8.81
C LYS A 97 9.57 -11.37 -7.75
N HIS A 98 10.73 -10.75 -7.93
CA HIS A 98 11.25 -9.76 -6.98
C HIS A 98 10.32 -8.55 -6.85
N ILE A 99 9.84 -7.99 -7.96
CA ILE A 99 8.96 -6.82 -7.95
C ILE A 99 7.58 -7.14 -7.34
N GLN A 100 7.00 -8.32 -7.62
CA GLN A 100 5.72 -8.70 -7.00
C GLN A 100 5.82 -8.77 -5.48
N LEU A 101 6.85 -9.43 -4.95
CA LEU A 101 7.09 -9.50 -3.51
C LEU A 101 7.31 -8.09 -2.93
N PHE A 102 8.11 -7.25 -3.58
CA PHE A 102 8.36 -5.88 -3.14
C PHE A 102 7.06 -5.04 -3.06
N LEU A 103 6.19 -5.12 -4.07
CA LEU A 103 4.89 -4.45 -4.08
C LEU A 103 3.96 -4.95 -2.96
N ILE A 104 3.88 -6.27 -2.76
CA ILE A 104 3.03 -6.88 -1.72
C ILE A 104 3.52 -6.49 -0.31
N GLU A 105 4.84 -6.46 -0.08
CA GLU A 105 5.44 -6.17 1.22
C GLU A 105 5.47 -4.67 1.58
N ASN A 106 5.69 -3.78 0.60
CA ASN A 106 5.96 -2.36 0.87
C ASN A 106 4.86 -1.42 0.37
N HIS A 107 4.01 -1.85 -0.57
CA HIS A 107 3.00 -1.02 -1.22
C HIS A 107 1.58 -1.60 -1.12
N THR A 108 1.30 -2.43 -0.11
CA THR A 108 0.01 -3.10 0.08
C THR A 108 -1.19 -2.14 0.06
N SER A 109 -1.07 -0.95 0.66
CA SER A 109 -2.14 0.06 0.63
C SER A 109 -2.41 0.59 -0.79
N TRP A 110 -1.38 0.72 -1.64
CA TRP A 110 -1.56 1.10 -3.03
C TRP A 110 -2.21 -0.04 -3.84
N LEU A 111 -1.84 -1.29 -3.58
CA LEU A 111 -2.51 -2.47 -4.16
C LEU A 111 -4.01 -2.49 -3.83
N HIS A 112 -4.38 -2.23 -2.57
CA HIS A 112 -5.78 -2.20 -2.15
C HIS A 112 -6.60 -1.07 -2.81
N LEU A 113 -6.03 0.11 -3.01
CA LEU A 113 -6.72 1.26 -3.63
C LEU A 113 -6.81 1.17 -5.17
N ASN A 114 -6.09 0.23 -5.79
CA ASN A 114 -6.01 0.03 -7.23
C ASN A 114 -6.38 -1.43 -7.60
N PHE A 115 -7.34 -2.02 -6.85
CA PHE A 115 -7.70 -3.42 -6.99
C PHE A 115 -8.16 -3.75 -8.41
N SER A 116 -9.08 -2.97 -8.99
CA SER A 116 -9.70 -3.27 -10.28
C SER A 116 -8.67 -3.29 -11.40
N PHE A 117 -7.81 -2.28 -11.44
CA PHE A 117 -6.75 -2.13 -12.43
C PHE A 117 -5.72 -3.27 -12.31
N ILE A 118 -5.18 -3.49 -11.11
CA ILE A 118 -4.06 -4.42 -10.90
C ILE A 118 -4.53 -5.87 -11.01
N TYR A 119 -5.67 -6.23 -10.42
CA TYR A 119 -6.16 -7.60 -10.46
C TYR A 119 -6.53 -8.00 -11.90
N GLN A 120 -7.21 -7.14 -12.65
CA GLN A 120 -7.49 -7.39 -14.08
C GLN A 120 -6.22 -7.51 -14.93
N ALA A 121 -5.20 -6.68 -14.66
CA ALA A 121 -3.90 -6.80 -15.33
C ALA A 121 -3.18 -8.11 -14.96
N SER A 122 -3.28 -8.55 -13.70
CA SER A 122 -2.71 -9.82 -13.24
C SER A 122 -3.38 -11.04 -13.89
N LEU A 123 -4.70 -11.03 -14.08
CA LEU A 123 -5.43 -12.13 -14.73
C LEU A 123 -5.12 -12.24 -16.23
N LYS A 124 -4.73 -11.15 -16.88
CA LYS A 124 -4.28 -11.15 -18.29
C LYS A 124 -2.84 -11.67 -18.44
N ASN A 125 -2.08 -11.81 -17.35
CA ASN A 125 -0.66 -12.09 -17.37
C ASN A 125 -0.29 -13.28 -16.47
N ASN A 126 -0.10 -14.44 -17.09
CA ASN A 126 0.19 -15.72 -16.43
C ASN A 126 1.46 -15.75 -15.57
N ASN A 127 2.33 -14.74 -15.67
CA ASN A 127 3.56 -14.63 -14.87
C ASN A 127 3.32 -13.95 -13.51
N LEU A 128 2.19 -13.27 -13.32
CA LEU A 128 1.88 -12.48 -12.11
C LEU A 128 1.20 -13.29 -11.00
N LYS A 129 1.71 -14.49 -10.75
CA LYS A 129 1.10 -15.48 -9.85
C LYS A 129 1.07 -15.07 -8.39
N ASP A 130 2.09 -14.34 -7.90
CA ASP A 130 2.15 -13.91 -6.51
C ASP A 130 1.09 -12.82 -6.23
N LEU A 131 0.87 -11.90 -7.19
CA LEU A 131 -0.24 -10.93 -7.12
C LEU A 131 -1.61 -11.59 -7.28
N GLN A 132 -1.75 -12.57 -8.19
CA GLN A 132 -2.99 -13.35 -8.31
C GLN A 132 -3.33 -14.03 -6.97
N GLN A 133 -2.37 -14.72 -6.34
CA GLN A 133 -2.58 -15.38 -5.05
C GLN A 133 -2.89 -14.38 -3.94
N PHE A 134 -2.23 -13.21 -3.92
CA PHE A 134 -2.52 -12.12 -2.99
C PHE A 134 -3.99 -11.67 -3.07
N TYR A 135 -4.51 -11.43 -4.27
CA TYR A 135 -5.91 -11.04 -4.45
C TYR A 135 -6.90 -12.19 -4.21
N THR A 136 -6.58 -13.42 -4.61
CA THR A 136 -7.39 -14.60 -4.26
C THR A 136 -7.53 -14.74 -2.74
N ASN A 137 -6.43 -14.58 -1.99
CA ASN A 137 -6.48 -14.60 -0.52
C ASN A 137 -7.37 -13.48 0.06
N ILE A 138 -7.41 -12.29 -0.57
CA ILE A 138 -8.30 -11.20 -0.16
C ILE A 138 -9.76 -11.57 -0.46
N ILE A 139 -10.06 -12.06 -1.66
CA ILE A 139 -11.40 -12.48 -2.08
C ILE A 139 -11.94 -13.60 -1.16
N GLU A 140 -11.09 -14.56 -0.79
CA GLU A 140 -11.46 -15.67 0.09
C GLU A 140 -11.65 -15.26 1.56
N LYS A 141 -10.78 -14.40 2.10
CA LYS A 141 -10.72 -14.12 3.54
C LYS A 141 -11.36 -12.80 3.97
N ASN A 142 -11.34 -11.78 3.12
CA ASN A 142 -11.90 -10.47 3.42
C ASN A 142 -12.32 -9.71 2.15
N PRO A 143 -13.34 -10.21 1.41
CA PRO A 143 -13.77 -9.61 0.14
C PRO A 143 -14.33 -8.19 0.27
N ILE A 144 -14.66 -7.73 1.50
CA ILE A 144 -15.21 -6.39 1.73
C ILE A 144 -14.25 -5.28 1.26
N ILE A 145 -12.93 -5.49 1.41
CA ILE A 145 -11.88 -4.51 1.07
C ILE A 145 -11.95 -4.09 -0.41
N ILE A 146 -12.40 -4.99 -1.29
CA ILE A 146 -12.46 -4.77 -2.73
C ILE A 146 -13.42 -3.63 -3.09
N PHE A 147 -14.51 -3.50 -2.34
CA PHE A 147 -15.53 -2.49 -2.57
C PHE A 147 -15.08 -1.08 -2.15
N ASP A 148 -14.14 -1.01 -1.20
CA ASP A 148 -13.56 0.23 -0.70
C ASP A 148 -12.40 0.75 -1.58
N SER A 149 -12.07 0.08 -2.70
CA SER A 149 -11.09 0.54 -3.69
C SER A 149 -11.56 1.81 -4.42
N ASP A 150 -10.65 2.75 -4.66
CA ASP A 150 -10.94 3.99 -5.41
C ASP A 150 -11.38 3.65 -6.85
N ASP A 151 -10.75 2.64 -7.45
CA ASP A 151 -11.03 2.13 -8.80
C ASP A 151 -12.12 1.04 -8.86
N PHE A 152 -12.87 0.79 -7.77
CA PHE A 152 -13.99 -0.16 -7.78
C PHE A 152 -15.00 0.07 -8.93
N PRO A 153 -15.34 1.31 -9.34
CA PRO A 153 -16.21 1.53 -10.50
C PRO A 153 -15.69 0.99 -11.83
N ASP A 154 -14.37 0.81 -11.97
CA ASP A 154 -13.71 0.28 -13.18
C ASP A 154 -13.56 -1.26 -13.14
N LEU A 155 -14.14 -1.93 -12.15
CA LEU A 155 -14.13 -3.39 -12.04
C LEU A 155 -14.87 -4.03 -13.21
N SER A 156 -14.29 -5.06 -13.82
CA SER A 156 -14.97 -5.77 -14.90
C SER A 156 -16.19 -6.57 -14.39
N GLU A 157 -17.27 -6.57 -15.17
CA GLU A 157 -18.56 -7.16 -14.80
C GLU A 157 -18.42 -8.62 -14.32
N ASN A 158 -17.61 -9.43 -14.99
CA ASN A 158 -17.37 -10.84 -14.62
C ASN A 158 -16.80 -10.98 -13.20
N ILE A 159 -15.84 -10.13 -12.82
CA ILE A 159 -15.23 -10.19 -11.48
C ILE A 159 -16.23 -9.71 -10.43
N LEU A 160 -17.01 -8.66 -10.72
CA LEU A 160 -18.10 -8.22 -9.84
C LEU A 160 -19.14 -9.33 -9.63
N ILE A 161 -19.57 -10.00 -10.71
CA ILE A 161 -20.48 -11.16 -10.67
C ILE A 161 -19.92 -12.28 -9.80
N ASP A 162 -18.64 -12.62 -9.95
CA ASP A 162 -18.03 -13.71 -9.17
C ASP A 162 -17.89 -13.36 -7.69
N ILE A 163 -17.57 -12.10 -7.35
CA ILE A 163 -17.61 -11.60 -5.96
C ILE A 163 -19.05 -11.64 -5.42
N LEU A 164 -20.04 -11.17 -6.18
CA LEU A 164 -21.45 -11.16 -5.74
C LEU A 164 -22.04 -12.56 -5.51
N LYS A 165 -21.48 -13.63 -6.08
CA LYS A 165 -21.87 -15.01 -5.78
C LYS A 165 -21.41 -15.48 -4.39
N LEU A 166 -20.27 -15.00 -3.89
CA LEU A 166 -19.62 -15.51 -2.67
C LEU A 166 -20.54 -15.46 -1.45
N GLU A 167 -20.67 -16.60 -0.77
CA GLU A 167 -21.54 -16.69 0.40
C GLU A 167 -20.96 -15.97 1.62
N ASN A 168 -19.64 -15.74 1.68
CA ASN A 168 -18.93 -15.22 2.85
C ASN A 168 -18.56 -13.73 2.77
N LEU A 169 -19.34 -12.89 2.08
CA LEU A 169 -18.99 -11.47 1.82
C LEU A 169 -18.79 -10.59 3.07
N GLN A 170 -19.30 -11.01 4.24
CA GLN A 170 -19.34 -10.24 5.50
C GLN A 170 -19.87 -8.80 5.37
N MET A 171 -20.74 -8.55 4.38
CA MET A 171 -21.32 -7.23 4.11
C MET A 171 -22.86 -7.30 4.14
N ASN A 172 -23.50 -6.29 4.75
CA ASN A 172 -24.95 -6.12 4.72
C ASN A 172 -25.44 -5.89 3.27
N GLU A 173 -26.53 -6.54 2.87
CA GLU A 173 -27.05 -6.49 1.50
C GLU A 173 -27.49 -5.09 1.04
N GLY A 174 -27.89 -4.21 1.94
CA GLY A 174 -28.14 -2.79 1.65
C GLY A 174 -26.89 -2.03 1.22
N LYS A 175 -25.71 -2.36 1.78
CA LYS A 175 -24.42 -1.83 1.32
C LYS A 175 -23.98 -2.47 0.00
N ILE A 176 -24.22 -3.77 -0.19
CA ILE A 176 -23.94 -4.45 -1.47
C ILE A 176 -24.76 -3.81 -2.59
N TRP A 177 -26.03 -3.50 -2.33
CA TRP A 177 -26.89 -2.73 -3.24
C TRP A 177 -26.30 -1.37 -3.60
N ASP A 178 -25.87 -0.57 -2.61
CA ASP A 178 -25.25 0.74 -2.85
C ASP A 178 -24.02 0.62 -3.78
N TYR A 179 -23.17 -0.38 -3.56
CA TYR A 179 -22.00 -0.64 -4.41
C TYR A 179 -22.36 -1.10 -5.82
N VAL A 180 -23.36 -1.96 -5.98
CA VAL A 180 -23.83 -2.41 -7.31
C VAL A 180 -24.47 -1.25 -8.09
N ILE A 181 -25.21 -0.37 -7.43
CA ILE A 181 -25.73 0.87 -8.04
C ILE A 181 -24.58 1.83 -8.40
N LYS A 182 -23.59 2.04 -7.52
CA LYS A 182 -22.39 2.86 -7.78
C LYS A 182 -21.67 2.38 -9.05
N TRP A 183 -21.44 1.07 -9.16
CA TRP A 183 -20.81 0.46 -10.32
C TRP A 183 -21.65 0.63 -11.60
N GLY A 184 -22.95 0.33 -11.54
CA GLY A 184 -23.86 0.45 -12.69
C GLY A 184 -24.02 1.88 -13.21
N ILE A 185 -23.96 2.88 -12.32
CA ILE A 185 -23.95 4.30 -12.71
C ILE A 185 -22.65 4.65 -13.44
N ALA A 186 -21.50 4.17 -12.97
CA ALA A 186 -20.22 4.41 -13.62
C ALA A 186 -20.12 3.79 -15.02
N GLN A 187 -20.76 2.64 -15.25
CA GLN A 187 -20.89 2.04 -16.59
C GLN A 187 -21.74 2.88 -17.57
N ASN A 188 -22.42 3.93 -17.09
CA ASN A 188 -23.27 4.80 -17.88
C ASN A 188 -22.93 6.29 -17.67
N PRO A 189 -21.79 6.80 -18.20
CA PRO A 189 -21.31 8.17 -17.93
C PRO A 189 -22.23 9.32 -18.39
N SER A 190 -23.27 9.02 -19.18
CA SER A 190 -24.28 9.98 -19.64
C SER A 190 -25.46 10.17 -18.67
N LEU A 191 -25.50 9.43 -17.54
CA LEU A 191 -26.57 9.57 -16.55
C LEU A 191 -26.51 10.93 -15.82
N PRO A 192 -27.66 11.58 -15.57
CA PRO A 192 -27.71 12.77 -14.73
C PRO A 192 -27.29 12.48 -13.29
N LEU A 193 -26.57 13.42 -12.67
CA LEU A 193 -26.09 13.29 -11.28
C LEU A 193 -27.22 13.20 -10.24
N LYS A 194 -28.42 13.71 -10.54
CA LYS A 194 -29.57 13.67 -9.64
C LYS A 194 -30.68 12.81 -10.20
N LEU A 195 -31.23 11.94 -9.35
CA LEU A 195 -32.24 10.94 -9.74
C LEU A 195 -33.59 11.55 -10.18
N ASP A 196 -33.91 12.77 -9.74
CA ASP A 196 -35.09 13.51 -10.17
C ASP A 196 -35.03 13.94 -11.65
N GLN A 197 -33.83 13.98 -12.24
CA GLN A 197 -33.59 14.29 -13.65
C GLN A 197 -33.64 13.03 -14.56
N TRP A 198 -33.93 11.85 -14.01
CA TRP A 198 -33.85 10.59 -14.77
C TRP A 198 -35.10 10.31 -15.62
N SER A 199 -34.88 10.20 -16.94
CA SER A 199 -35.86 9.71 -17.90
C SER A 199 -35.97 8.17 -17.84
N GLU A 200 -37.00 7.59 -18.47
CA GLU A 200 -37.12 6.13 -18.57
C GLU A 200 -35.94 5.49 -19.31
N MET A 201 -35.35 6.19 -20.29
CA MET A 201 -34.13 5.76 -20.97
C MET A 201 -32.93 5.65 -20.01
N HIS A 202 -32.83 6.53 -19.02
CA HIS A 202 -31.74 6.50 -18.02
C HIS A 202 -31.90 5.30 -17.08
N PHE A 203 -33.13 5.03 -16.62
CA PHE A 203 -33.44 3.83 -15.84
C PHE A 203 -33.21 2.53 -16.65
N LEU A 204 -33.55 2.52 -17.95
CA LEU A 204 -33.32 1.37 -18.82
C LEU A 204 -31.83 1.11 -19.07
N ALA A 205 -31.03 2.16 -19.25
CA ALA A 205 -29.58 2.04 -19.39
C ALA A 205 -28.94 1.40 -18.14
N LEU A 206 -29.25 1.92 -16.95
CA LEU A 206 -28.81 1.31 -15.69
C LEU A 206 -29.30 -0.14 -15.53
N LYS A 207 -30.57 -0.42 -15.89
CA LYS A 207 -31.14 -1.78 -15.83
C LYS A 207 -30.37 -2.76 -16.70
N ASN A 208 -30.00 -2.35 -17.92
CA ASN A 208 -29.27 -3.20 -18.86
C ASN A 208 -27.84 -3.49 -18.36
N SER A 209 -27.14 -2.50 -17.79
CA SER A 209 -25.80 -2.72 -17.21
C SER A 209 -25.81 -3.61 -15.97
N LEU A 210 -26.90 -3.62 -15.21
CA LEU A 210 -27.01 -4.39 -13.96
C LEU A 210 -27.77 -5.72 -14.10
N GLN A 211 -28.21 -6.08 -15.31
CA GLN A 211 -29.08 -7.25 -15.55
C GLN A 211 -28.51 -8.58 -15.02
N ASN A 212 -27.18 -8.75 -15.06
CA ASN A 212 -26.50 -9.95 -14.57
C ASN A 212 -26.14 -9.88 -13.08
N CYS A 213 -26.14 -8.68 -12.49
CA CYS A 213 -25.88 -8.47 -11.06
C CYS A 213 -27.17 -8.60 -10.22
N PHE A 214 -28.32 -8.14 -10.71
CA PHE A 214 -29.59 -8.20 -9.97
C PHE A 214 -29.99 -9.59 -9.48
N PRO A 215 -29.80 -10.71 -10.23
CA PRO A 215 -30.12 -12.06 -9.74
C PRO A 215 -29.25 -12.54 -8.58
N LEU A 216 -28.19 -11.80 -8.20
CA LEU A 216 -27.24 -12.15 -7.15
C LEU A 216 -27.47 -11.36 -5.84
N ILE A 217 -28.36 -10.36 -5.86
CA ILE A 217 -28.74 -9.55 -4.69
C ILE A 217 -29.75 -10.32 -3.84
N ARG A 218 -29.50 -10.42 -2.54
CA ARG A 218 -30.41 -11.08 -1.58
C ARG A 218 -31.42 -10.05 -1.05
N TYR A 219 -32.35 -9.63 -1.92
CA TYR A 219 -33.31 -8.56 -1.63
C TYR A 219 -34.11 -8.75 -0.34
N PHE A 220 -34.46 -9.99 0.01
CA PHE A 220 -35.24 -10.33 1.20
C PHE A 220 -34.41 -10.34 2.50
N GLN A 221 -33.12 -10.01 2.40
CA GLN A 221 -32.16 -9.86 3.49
C GLN A 221 -31.63 -8.41 3.60
N ILE A 222 -32.11 -7.50 2.74
CA ILE A 222 -31.92 -6.05 2.91
C ILE A 222 -32.87 -5.56 4.02
N SER A 223 -32.44 -4.60 4.85
CA SER A 223 -33.29 -4.04 5.90
C SER A 223 -34.48 -3.25 5.33
N GLY A 224 -35.56 -3.08 6.10
CA GLY A 224 -36.71 -2.29 5.66
C GLY A 224 -36.40 -0.81 5.43
N GLU A 225 -35.44 -0.27 6.19
CA GLU A 225 -34.90 1.08 6.04
C GLU A 225 -34.12 1.20 4.72
N ASP A 226 -33.14 0.33 4.49
CA ASP A 226 -32.37 0.29 3.23
C ASP A 226 -33.29 0.07 2.00
N ILE A 227 -34.33 -0.76 2.11
CA ILE A 227 -35.33 -0.94 1.04
C ILE A 227 -36.07 0.37 0.75
N PHE A 228 -36.46 1.12 1.77
CA PHE A 228 -37.22 2.35 1.62
C PHE A 228 -36.38 3.53 1.12
N ASP A 229 -35.13 3.65 1.59
CA ASP A 229 -34.27 4.79 1.29
C ASP A 229 -33.35 4.55 0.08
N LYS A 230 -32.87 3.31 -0.13
CA LYS A 230 -31.86 3.00 -1.15
C LYS A 230 -32.39 2.21 -2.34
N VAL A 231 -33.31 1.27 -2.13
CA VAL A 231 -33.83 0.42 -3.23
C VAL A 231 -35.04 1.07 -3.91
N ARG A 232 -36.00 1.57 -3.13
CA ARG A 232 -37.23 2.22 -3.61
C ARG A 232 -37.03 3.36 -4.63
N PRO A 233 -36.01 4.24 -4.54
CA PRO A 233 -35.80 5.28 -5.54
C PRO A 233 -35.55 4.70 -6.94
N TYR A 234 -34.92 3.53 -7.00
CA TYR A 234 -34.55 2.83 -8.23
C TYR A 234 -35.57 1.78 -8.68
N ARG A 235 -36.70 1.60 -7.99
CA ARG A 235 -37.72 0.55 -8.26
C ARG A 235 -38.11 0.33 -9.73
N LYS A 236 -37.95 1.33 -10.60
CA LYS A 236 -38.19 1.22 -12.07
C LYS A 236 -37.24 0.25 -12.78
N ILE A 237 -36.06 -0.05 -12.23
CA ILE A 237 -35.09 -0.98 -12.84
C ILE A 237 -35.35 -2.44 -12.44
N LEU A 238 -36.05 -2.66 -11.33
CA LEU A 238 -36.42 -3.99 -10.86
C LEU A 238 -37.49 -4.63 -11.75
N ASP A 239 -37.73 -5.91 -11.55
CA ASP A 239 -38.92 -6.58 -12.07
C ASP A 239 -40.16 -6.15 -11.24
N PRO A 240 -41.33 -5.88 -11.86
CA PRO A 240 -42.52 -5.47 -11.13
C PRO A 240 -43.02 -6.50 -10.11
N ILE A 241 -42.95 -7.80 -10.43
CA ILE A 241 -43.38 -8.88 -9.54
C ILE A 241 -42.41 -8.97 -8.36
N LEU A 242 -41.10 -8.86 -8.61
CA LEU A 242 -40.08 -8.78 -7.55
C LEU A 242 -40.33 -7.60 -6.61
N TRP A 243 -40.64 -6.41 -7.15
CA TRP A 243 -40.94 -5.24 -6.31
C TRP A 243 -42.22 -5.43 -5.48
N GLU A 244 -43.28 -6.02 -6.05
CA GLU A 244 -44.50 -6.36 -5.32
C GLU A 244 -44.23 -7.40 -4.21
N ASP A 245 -43.48 -8.47 -4.50
CA ASP A 245 -43.13 -9.52 -3.54
C ASP A 245 -42.24 -8.99 -2.40
N ILE A 246 -41.28 -8.11 -2.67
CA ILE A 246 -40.49 -7.40 -1.64
C ILE A 246 -41.43 -6.64 -0.70
N MET A 247 -42.29 -5.77 -1.24
CA MET A 247 -43.22 -4.97 -0.44
C MET A 247 -44.22 -5.86 0.32
N LEU A 248 -44.69 -6.95 -0.28
CA LEU A 248 -45.60 -7.92 0.34
C LEU A 248 -44.95 -8.63 1.52
N LYS A 249 -43.65 -8.95 1.43
CA LYS A 249 -42.89 -9.57 2.51
C LYS A 249 -42.71 -8.64 3.71
N PHE A 250 -42.52 -7.33 3.48
CA PHE A 250 -42.50 -6.33 4.56
C PHE A 250 -43.88 -6.11 5.20
N MET A 251 -44.94 -5.98 4.41
CA MET A 251 -46.29 -5.71 4.94
C MET A 251 -46.94 -6.94 5.58
N THR A 252 -46.66 -8.14 5.05
CA THR A 252 -47.29 -9.40 5.47
C THR A 252 -46.29 -10.57 5.39
N PRO A 253 -45.37 -10.72 6.37
CA PRO A 253 -44.27 -11.69 6.31
C PRO A 253 -44.69 -13.15 6.10
N ASN A 254 -45.92 -13.51 6.49
CA ASN A 254 -46.47 -14.86 6.44
C ASN A 254 -47.19 -15.19 5.11
N LYS A 255 -47.30 -14.25 4.17
CA LYS A 255 -47.82 -14.56 2.83
C LYS A 255 -46.72 -15.17 1.96
N ASN A 256 -47.13 -16.11 1.11
CA ASN A 256 -46.26 -16.67 0.08
C ASN A 256 -46.00 -15.61 -0.99
N ILE A 257 -44.77 -15.61 -1.51
CA ILE A 257 -44.31 -14.78 -2.63
C ILE A 257 -43.95 -15.69 -3.81
N THR A 258 -43.84 -15.12 -5.01
CA THR A 258 -43.50 -15.87 -6.24
C THR A 258 -42.02 -15.79 -6.61
N SER A 259 -41.34 -14.74 -6.17
CA SER A 259 -39.94 -14.45 -6.45
C SER A 259 -38.99 -15.47 -5.83
N HIS A 260 -37.91 -15.77 -6.55
CA HIS A 260 -36.85 -16.65 -6.05
C HIS A 260 -36.11 -15.98 -4.87
N ILE A 261 -36.11 -16.64 -3.71
CA ILE A 261 -35.39 -16.17 -2.52
C ILE A 261 -34.00 -16.80 -2.50
N LEU A 262 -32.95 -15.98 -2.58
CA LEU A 262 -31.60 -16.44 -2.29
C LEU A 262 -31.41 -16.64 -0.76
N PRO A 263 -30.63 -17.64 -0.33
CA PRO A 263 -30.31 -17.81 1.09
C PRO A 263 -29.47 -16.63 1.61
N PRO A 264 -29.55 -16.29 2.91
CA PRO A 264 -28.65 -15.30 3.51
C PRO A 264 -27.18 -15.64 3.28
N ARG A 265 -26.31 -14.63 3.25
CA ARG A 265 -24.86 -14.85 3.27
C ARG A 265 -24.43 -15.46 4.61
N ILE A 266 -23.41 -16.30 4.55
CA ILE A 266 -22.75 -16.86 5.73
C ILE A 266 -21.99 -15.72 6.42
N ASN A 267 -22.57 -15.18 7.49
CA ASN A 267 -21.79 -14.45 8.46
C ASN A 267 -20.92 -15.46 9.21
N ILE A 268 -19.59 -15.32 9.12
CA ILE A 268 -18.65 -16.13 9.89
C ILE A 268 -18.52 -15.47 11.27
N THR A 269 -19.62 -15.48 12.02
CA THR A 269 -19.54 -15.40 13.49
C THR A 269 -18.90 -16.71 13.94
N ILE A 270 -17.62 -16.66 14.30
CA ILE A 270 -17.01 -17.75 15.07
C ILE A 270 -17.87 -17.92 16.32
N ALA A 271 -18.30 -19.15 16.59
CA ALA A 271 -19.26 -19.45 17.64
C ALA A 271 -18.61 -19.39 19.03
N ASP A 272 -18.32 -18.18 19.51
CA ASP A 272 -18.04 -17.94 20.91
C ASP A 272 -19.36 -18.05 21.70
N ASN A 273 -19.45 -19.10 22.52
CA ASN A 273 -20.55 -19.28 23.47
C ASN A 273 -20.53 -18.16 24.53
N CYS A 274 -21.31 -17.10 24.33
CA CYS A 274 -21.81 -16.26 25.44
C CYS A 274 -23.17 -15.65 25.11
N THR A 275 -23.99 -15.49 26.15
CA THR A 275 -25.44 -15.28 26.07
C THR A 275 -25.89 -13.84 25.83
N ASP A 276 -27.00 -13.72 25.11
CA ASP A 276 -27.97 -12.60 25.04
C ASP A 276 -27.76 -11.39 25.98
N ASN A 277 -27.44 -10.21 25.42
CA ASN A 277 -28.19 -8.95 25.69
C ASN A 277 -27.73 -7.69 24.91
N CYS A 278 -26.59 -7.69 24.20
CA CYS A 278 -25.96 -6.42 23.77
C CYS A 278 -26.60 -5.66 22.59
N THR A 279 -27.55 -6.24 21.84
CA THR A 279 -28.03 -5.62 20.58
C THR A 279 -28.76 -4.28 20.77
N SER A 280 -29.50 -4.10 21.87
CA SER A 280 -30.28 -2.86 22.11
C SER A 280 -29.45 -1.65 22.55
N GLU A 281 -28.26 -1.85 23.12
CA GLU A 281 -27.40 -0.73 23.55
C GLU A 281 -26.56 -0.15 22.40
N ILE A 282 -26.26 -0.97 21.38
CA ILE A 282 -25.40 -0.62 20.24
C ILE A 282 -26.07 0.41 19.32
N GLU A 283 -27.35 0.21 18.98
CA GLU A 283 -28.10 1.12 18.09
C GLU A 283 -28.22 2.56 18.65
N SER A 284 -28.34 2.70 19.98
CA SER A 284 -28.42 4.01 20.66
C SER A 284 -27.09 4.78 20.68
N LYS A 285 -25.95 4.07 20.66
CA LYS A 285 -24.61 4.68 20.72
C LYS A 285 -24.13 5.11 19.33
N LEU A 286 -24.47 4.35 18.28
CA LEU A 286 -24.10 4.66 16.89
C LEU A 286 -24.77 5.95 16.36
N THR A 287 -26.01 6.23 16.76
CA THR A 287 -26.76 7.42 16.31
C THR A 287 -26.21 8.75 16.83
N THR A 288 -25.43 8.74 17.92
CA THR A 288 -25.04 9.99 18.63
C THR A 288 -23.67 10.55 18.18
N ARG A 289 -22.88 9.84 17.36
CA ARG A 289 -21.47 10.21 17.09
C ARG A 289 -21.17 10.79 15.71
N ASN A 290 -22.18 10.94 14.84
CA ASN A 290 -22.04 11.51 13.49
C ASN A 290 -22.02 13.06 13.47
N ILE A 291 -21.05 13.70 14.15
CA ILE A 291 -20.73 15.13 13.94
C ILE A 291 -19.22 15.37 13.91
N MET A 292 -18.70 15.64 12.70
CA MET A 292 -17.45 16.34 12.36
C MET A 292 -16.11 15.87 12.99
N GLY A 293 -15.32 15.17 12.18
CA GLY A 293 -13.90 15.48 11.99
C GLY A 293 -12.89 15.00 13.03
N ARG A 294 -12.60 13.68 13.06
CA ARG A 294 -11.38 13.05 13.62
C ARG A 294 -11.19 11.68 12.95
N ASN A 295 -10.11 11.51 12.18
CA ASN A 295 -9.96 10.41 11.20
C ASN A 295 -9.11 9.21 11.64
N GLU A 296 -8.65 9.14 12.90
CA GLU A 296 -7.87 7.97 13.39
C GLU A 296 -8.42 7.44 14.72
N GLU A 297 -8.69 8.33 15.69
CA GLU A 297 -9.33 7.96 16.97
C GLU A 297 -10.72 7.29 16.78
N SER A 298 -11.51 7.72 15.79
CA SER A 298 -12.84 7.14 15.53
C SER A 298 -12.77 5.68 15.04
N PHE A 299 -11.66 5.27 14.41
CA PHE A 299 -11.45 3.90 13.96
C PHE A 299 -11.13 2.96 15.13
N VAL A 300 -10.46 3.45 16.17
CA VAL A 300 -10.17 2.68 17.40
C VAL A 300 -11.47 2.38 18.16
N ASP A 301 -12.32 3.38 18.35
CA ASP A 301 -13.60 3.24 19.05
C ASP A 301 -14.59 2.31 18.31
N LEU A 302 -14.53 2.26 16.97
CA LEU A 302 -15.29 1.30 16.16
C LEU A 302 -14.85 -0.15 16.38
N MET A 303 -13.62 -0.37 16.85
CA MET A 303 -13.02 -1.69 17.08
C MET A 303 -13.10 -2.16 18.54
N GLU A 304 -13.65 -1.36 19.46
CA GLU A 304 -13.93 -1.79 20.84
C GLU A 304 -15.09 -2.79 20.94
N ILE A 305 -15.88 -2.96 19.87
CA ILE A 305 -17.11 -3.75 19.86
C ILE A 305 -16.84 -5.26 20.06
N GLU A 306 -15.67 -5.78 19.64
CA GLU A 306 -15.25 -7.17 19.89
C GLU A 306 -13.75 -7.24 20.32
N PRO A 307 -13.44 -7.03 21.61
CA PRO A 307 -12.07 -6.76 22.07
C PRO A 307 -11.13 -7.99 22.13
N ASN A 308 -11.57 -9.16 21.66
CA ASN A 308 -10.83 -10.43 21.72
C ASN A 308 -10.58 -11.08 20.34
N PHE A 309 -11.14 -10.54 19.24
CA PHE A 309 -10.95 -11.15 17.93
C PHE A 309 -9.53 -10.91 17.39
N ALA A 310 -8.87 -11.95 16.87
CA ALA A 310 -7.46 -11.90 16.47
C ALA A 310 -7.17 -10.79 15.43
N SER A 311 -8.04 -10.65 14.43
CA SER A 311 -7.93 -9.59 13.41
C SER A 311 -8.18 -8.19 14.00
N ALA A 312 -9.07 -8.06 14.99
CA ALA A 312 -9.34 -6.77 15.64
C ALA A 312 -8.13 -6.30 16.46
N LEU A 313 -7.52 -7.19 17.25
CA LEU A 313 -6.27 -6.90 17.97
C LEU A 313 -5.12 -6.55 17.02
N ASN A 314 -4.98 -7.28 15.90
CA ASN A 314 -3.95 -7.01 14.90
C ASN A 314 -4.13 -5.61 14.26
N ASN A 315 -5.32 -5.33 13.74
CA ASN A 315 -5.63 -4.06 13.09
C ASN A 315 -5.58 -2.87 14.06
N ARG A 316 -5.98 -3.05 15.33
CA ARG A 316 -5.89 -2.01 16.36
C ARG A 316 -4.43 -1.78 16.78
N GLY A 317 -3.62 -2.84 16.89
CA GLY A 317 -2.18 -2.76 17.03
C GLY A 317 -1.50 -1.95 15.93
N ILE A 318 -1.89 -2.15 14.65
CA ILE A 318 -1.39 -1.36 13.52
C ILE A 318 -1.84 0.10 13.60
N THR A 319 -3.10 0.35 13.98
CA THR A 319 -3.64 1.71 14.12
C THR A 319 -2.91 2.49 15.21
N TYR A 320 -2.70 1.88 16.39
CA TYR A 320 -1.88 2.43 17.45
C TYR A 320 -0.41 2.66 17.04
N LEU A 321 0.17 1.77 16.22
CA LEU A 321 1.50 1.98 15.65
C LEU A 321 1.56 3.22 14.75
N LYS A 322 0.54 3.46 13.90
CA LYS A 322 0.42 4.66 13.07
C LYS A 322 0.26 5.93 13.92
N MET A 323 -0.57 5.86 14.96
CA MET A 323 -0.78 6.93 15.94
C MET A 323 0.41 7.16 16.90
N LYS A 324 1.44 6.29 16.85
CA LYS A 324 2.64 6.29 17.71
C LYS A 324 2.36 6.04 19.20
N THR A 325 1.22 5.42 19.50
CA THR A 325 0.83 4.96 20.84
C THR A 325 1.37 3.54 21.03
N PHE A 326 2.69 3.44 21.25
CA PHE A 326 3.41 2.17 21.17
C PHE A 326 3.01 1.17 22.27
N ASN A 327 2.70 1.64 23.48
CA ASN A 327 2.31 0.77 24.59
C ASN A 327 0.98 0.06 24.30
N GLU A 328 0.04 0.79 23.73
CA GLU A 328 -1.29 0.33 23.32
C GLU A 328 -1.17 -0.66 22.15
N SER A 329 -0.27 -0.37 21.19
CA SER A 329 0.10 -1.29 20.11
C SER A 329 0.68 -2.60 20.65
N PHE A 330 1.63 -2.54 21.58
CA PHE A 330 2.21 -3.73 22.23
C PHE A 330 1.19 -4.50 23.07
N ALA A 331 0.27 -3.84 23.77
CA ALA A 331 -0.75 -4.51 24.58
C ALA A 331 -1.64 -5.42 23.71
N ASP A 332 -2.13 -4.91 22.58
CA ASP A 332 -2.96 -5.68 21.65
C ASP A 332 -2.17 -6.79 20.94
N LEU A 333 -0.94 -6.51 20.49
CA LEU A 333 -0.09 -7.50 19.82
C LEU A 333 0.35 -8.62 20.77
N ASN A 334 0.59 -8.32 22.05
CA ASN A 334 0.88 -9.34 23.06
C ASN A 334 -0.36 -10.19 23.36
N LYS A 335 -1.53 -9.56 23.51
CA LYS A 335 -2.80 -10.28 23.72
C LYS A 335 -3.16 -11.17 22.52
N LEU A 336 -2.87 -10.72 21.30
CA LEU A 336 -3.00 -11.55 20.09
C LEU A 336 -2.06 -12.77 20.15
N LEU A 337 -0.81 -12.59 20.56
CA LEU A 337 0.16 -13.68 20.71
C LEU A 337 -0.09 -14.59 21.94
N GLU A 338 -0.95 -14.19 22.86
CA GLU A 338 -1.50 -15.09 23.90
C GLU A 338 -2.59 -16.03 23.34
N ILE A 339 -3.30 -15.60 22.28
CA ILE A 339 -4.35 -16.39 21.60
C ILE A 339 -3.73 -17.25 20.48
N GLU A 340 -2.87 -16.67 19.65
CA GLU A 340 -2.18 -17.33 18.53
C GLU A 340 -0.65 -17.11 18.64
N PRO A 341 0.09 -17.94 19.40
CA PRO A 341 1.51 -17.70 19.70
C PRO A 341 2.46 -17.65 18.50
N ASP A 342 2.12 -18.36 17.43
CA ASP A 342 2.91 -18.46 16.20
C ASP A 342 2.36 -17.56 15.07
N GLU A 343 1.48 -16.60 15.37
CA GLU A 343 0.93 -15.68 14.37
C GLU A 343 2.04 -14.75 13.82
N ALA A 344 2.52 -15.11 12.63
CA ALA A 344 3.70 -14.51 12.01
C ALA A 344 3.54 -13.01 11.74
N PHE A 345 2.32 -12.54 11.49
CA PHE A 345 2.06 -11.13 11.23
C PHE A 345 2.19 -10.32 12.53
N ALA A 346 1.62 -10.76 13.65
CA ALA A 346 1.73 -10.13 14.96
C ALA A 346 3.18 -10.08 15.47
N LEU A 347 3.94 -11.18 15.32
CA LEU A 347 5.37 -11.19 15.61
C LEU A 347 6.13 -10.15 14.77
N ARG A 348 5.79 -10.04 13.47
CA ARG A 348 6.39 -9.07 12.55
C ARG A 348 6.02 -7.63 12.89
N ILE A 349 4.75 -7.32 13.14
CA ILE A 349 4.30 -5.97 13.54
C ILE A 349 4.88 -5.59 14.90
N ARG A 350 5.01 -6.53 15.85
CA ARG A 350 5.69 -6.28 17.14
C ARG A 350 7.16 -5.92 16.93
N GLY A 351 7.87 -6.62 16.04
CA GLY A 351 9.24 -6.27 15.64
C GLY A 351 9.36 -4.91 14.95
N VAL A 352 8.41 -4.57 14.07
CA VAL A 352 8.33 -3.24 13.44
C VAL A 352 8.02 -2.15 14.47
N THR A 353 7.16 -2.43 15.46
CA THR A 353 6.79 -1.51 16.55
C THR A 353 8.01 -1.18 17.40
N TYR A 354 8.78 -2.18 17.83
CA TYR A 354 10.06 -1.95 18.51
C TYR A 354 11.05 -1.11 17.67
N ARG A 355 11.17 -1.39 16.37
CA ARG A 355 12.06 -0.63 15.48
C ARG A 355 11.60 0.82 15.29
N ILE A 356 10.28 1.05 15.18
CA ILE A 356 9.71 2.39 15.00
C ILE A 356 9.77 3.18 16.31
N GLU A 357 9.44 2.58 17.45
CA GLU A 357 9.61 3.17 18.78
C GLU A 357 11.09 3.53 19.03
N GLU A 358 12.03 2.63 18.73
CA GLU A 358 13.46 2.92 18.83
C GLU A 358 13.85 4.10 17.90
N SER A 359 13.39 4.11 16.65
CA SER A 359 13.62 5.25 15.74
C SER A 359 12.90 6.53 16.18
N HIS A 360 11.84 6.42 16.98
CA HIS A 360 11.08 7.54 17.52
C HIS A 360 11.79 8.16 18.72
N LEU A 361 12.37 7.34 19.60
CA LEU A 361 13.07 7.77 20.81
C LEU A 361 14.54 8.12 20.56
N PHE A 362 15.23 7.46 19.63
CA PHE A 362 16.68 7.60 19.44
C PHE A 362 17.05 8.23 18.08
N LEU A 363 18.24 8.83 18.02
CA LEU A 363 18.94 9.23 16.80
C LEU A 363 20.23 8.41 16.69
N SER A 364 20.51 7.94 15.46
CA SER A 364 21.74 7.23 15.13
C SER A 364 22.73 8.15 14.42
N PHE A 365 23.96 8.21 14.91
CA PHE A 365 25.04 9.04 14.39
C PHE A 365 26.23 8.18 13.98
N LYS A 366 26.83 8.47 12.82
CA LYS A 366 28.16 7.99 12.42
C LYS A 366 29.16 9.09 12.73
N ILE A 367 30.22 8.77 13.48
CA ILE A 367 31.27 9.73 13.85
C ILE A 367 32.60 9.30 13.24
N ALA A 368 33.16 10.16 12.38
CA ALA A 368 34.54 10.08 11.94
C ALA A 368 35.43 10.93 12.86
N THR A 369 36.56 10.37 13.31
CA THR A 369 37.59 11.13 14.05
C THR A 369 38.58 11.77 13.07
N GLN A 370 39.41 12.70 13.59
CA GLN A 370 40.54 13.26 12.83
C GLN A 370 41.45 12.15 12.28
N ASP A 371 41.78 11.13 13.08
CA ASP A 371 42.61 10.01 12.65
C ASP A 371 41.93 9.18 11.56
N THR A 372 40.60 8.98 11.67
CA THR A 372 39.81 8.32 10.63
C THR A 372 39.90 9.10 9.32
N PHE A 373 39.79 10.43 9.37
CA PHE A 373 39.92 11.31 8.21
C PHE A 373 41.32 11.22 7.58
N MET A 374 42.38 11.27 8.39
CA MET A 374 43.77 11.17 7.94
C MET A 374 44.13 9.81 7.30
N CYS A 375 43.42 8.74 7.65
CA CYS A 375 43.63 7.41 7.07
C CYS A 375 43.03 7.25 5.65
N HIS A 376 42.20 8.18 5.18
CA HIS A 376 41.68 8.16 3.80
C HIS A 376 42.54 9.04 2.88
N GLN A 377 42.99 8.50 1.75
CA GLN A 377 43.73 9.26 0.74
C GLN A 377 42.78 10.16 -0.08
N GLY A 378 42.60 11.40 0.38
CA GLY A 378 41.84 12.42 -0.34
C GLY A 378 41.21 13.45 0.59
N PHE A 379 40.74 14.57 0.03
CA PHE A 379 39.97 15.57 0.78
C PHE A 379 38.50 15.16 0.99
N ASP A 380 38.05 14.18 0.21
CA ASP A 380 36.67 13.72 0.06
C ASP A 380 36.56 12.26 0.56
N LEU A 381 35.67 11.99 1.52
CA LEU A 381 35.43 10.62 2.00
C LEU A 381 34.49 9.90 1.03
N ALA A 382 34.97 8.81 0.41
CA ALA A 382 34.19 8.04 -0.56
C ALA A 382 33.21 7.03 0.10
N TYR A 383 33.63 6.33 1.17
CA TYR A 383 32.82 5.30 1.83
C TYR A 383 33.02 5.26 3.36
N PHE A 384 31.92 5.33 4.12
CA PHE A 384 31.88 5.34 5.59
C PHE A 384 31.71 3.94 6.20
N ASP A 385 32.46 2.96 5.69
CA ASP A 385 32.29 1.55 6.11
C ASP A 385 33.00 1.22 7.43
N LYS A 386 33.88 2.12 7.92
CA LYS A 386 34.70 1.95 9.12
C LYS A 386 34.65 3.15 10.08
N VAL A 387 33.45 3.71 10.32
CA VAL A 387 33.23 4.76 11.35
C VAL A 387 32.40 4.25 12.51
N SER A 388 32.67 4.78 13.71
CA SER A 388 31.94 4.41 14.92
C SER A 388 30.48 4.88 14.86
N GLN A 389 29.56 3.98 15.18
CA GLN A 389 28.13 4.25 15.25
C GLN A 389 27.70 4.49 16.70
N PHE A 390 26.84 5.47 16.91
CA PHE A 390 26.33 5.89 18.21
C PHE A 390 24.81 6.04 18.14
N LYS A 391 24.11 5.55 19.17
CA LYS A 391 22.69 5.85 19.41
C LYS A 391 22.59 6.77 20.62
N ILE A 392 21.70 7.77 20.57
CA ILE A 392 21.38 8.64 21.71
C ILE A 392 19.91 9.04 21.66
N LEU A 393 19.27 9.24 22.81
CA LEU A 393 17.89 9.72 22.91
C LEU A 393 17.74 11.10 22.24
N LYS A 394 16.58 11.33 21.61
CA LYS A 394 16.20 12.59 20.99
C LYS A 394 16.04 13.74 21.98
N SER A 395 15.65 13.41 23.21
CA SER A 395 15.47 14.31 24.35
C SER A 395 16.79 14.70 25.02
N GLU A 396 17.85 13.92 24.85
CA GLU A 396 19.17 14.24 25.42
C GLU A 396 19.76 15.50 24.82
N THR A 397 20.54 16.22 25.61
CA THR A 397 21.13 17.50 25.18
C THR A 397 22.38 17.30 24.31
N TYR A 398 22.67 18.26 23.43
CA TYR A 398 23.92 18.28 22.69
C TYR A 398 25.15 18.33 23.62
N GLY A 399 25.04 18.97 24.79
CA GLY A 399 26.07 18.93 25.82
C GLY A 399 26.30 17.53 26.39
N ALA A 400 25.23 16.80 26.73
CA ALA A 400 25.31 15.41 27.19
C ALA A 400 25.91 14.49 26.10
N PHE A 401 25.48 14.65 24.84
CA PHE A 401 26.09 13.96 23.69
C PHE A 401 27.59 14.25 23.58
N LYS A 402 27.99 15.53 23.63
CA LYS A 402 29.38 15.97 23.53
C LYS A 402 30.23 15.37 24.65
N ALA A 403 29.72 15.32 25.88
CA ALA A 403 30.37 14.69 27.03
C ALA A 403 30.48 13.15 26.88
N MET A 404 29.43 12.47 26.41
CA MET A 404 29.45 11.03 26.15
C MET A 404 30.53 10.65 25.12
N ILE A 405 30.61 11.40 24.02
CA ILE A 405 31.62 11.16 22.97
C ILE A 405 33.03 11.51 23.46
N ALA A 406 33.18 12.59 24.23
CA ALA A 406 34.43 12.97 24.90
C ALA A 406 34.98 11.83 25.77
N GLN A 407 34.13 11.26 26.63
CA GLN A 407 34.48 10.12 27.46
C GLN A 407 34.83 8.88 26.63
N LYS A 408 34.08 8.60 25.56
CA LYS A 408 34.30 7.42 24.71
C LYS A 408 35.66 7.42 24.01
N PHE A 409 36.13 8.58 23.55
CA PHE A 409 37.40 8.73 22.84
C PHE A 409 38.56 9.21 23.72
N GLY A 410 38.33 9.48 25.01
CA GLY A 410 39.37 9.96 25.93
C GLY A 410 39.83 11.40 25.64
N ILE A 411 38.96 12.24 25.07
CA ILE A 411 39.26 13.61 24.67
C ILE A 411 38.54 14.58 25.63
N LEU A 412 39.13 15.75 25.90
CA LEU A 412 38.48 16.80 26.68
C LEU A 412 37.28 17.40 25.92
N VAL A 413 36.17 17.67 26.62
CA VAL A 413 34.90 18.13 26.02
C VAL A 413 35.07 19.44 25.25
N GLU A 414 35.91 20.36 25.74
CA GLU A 414 36.18 21.66 25.10
C GLU A 414 37.00 21.51 23.81
N LYS A 415 37.69 20.38 23.62
CA LYS A 415 38.51 20.10 22.43
C LYS A 415 37.74 19.40 21.31
N ILE A 416 36.45 19.08 21.52
CA ILE A 416 35.60 18.46 20.50
C ILE A 416 34.81 19.54 19.76
N SER A 417 34.79 19.43 18.44
CA SER A 417 33.91 20.21 17.55
C SER A 417 33.26 19.25 16.56
N PHE A 418 31.93 19.18 16.57
CA PHE A 418 31.20 18.36 15.61
C PHE A 418 30.90 19.15 14.34
N TRP A 419 31.01 18.46 13.20
CA TRP A 419 30.66 18.97 11.90
C TRP A 419 29.59 18.08 11.28
N ILE A 420 28.62 18.70 10.63
CA ILE A 420 27.64 18.00 9.81
C ILE A 420 28.28 17.73 8.45
N PHE A 421 28.13 16.51 8.00
CA PHE A 421 28.65 16.05 6.72
C PHE A 421 27.57 16.16 5.63
N THR A 422 27.98 16.53 4.41
CA THR A 422 27.09 16.67 3.25
C THR A 422 27.58 15.84 2.07
N ASN A 423 26.63 15.15 1.42
CA ASN A 423 26.87 14.40 0.19
C ASN A 423 26.99 15.38 -0.99
N ARG A 424 27.91 15.10 -1.91
CA ARG A 424 28.10 15.84 -3.17
C ARG A 424 27.54 15.06 -4.35
N GLN A 425 27.34 15.72 -5.49
CA GLN A 425 26.85 15.10 -6.73
C GLN A 425 27.73 13.95 -7.23
N ASN A 426 29.05 14.00 -6.97
CA ASN A 426 30.02 12.93 -7.26
C ASN A 426 30.04 11.81 -6.19
N LYS A 427 29.01 11.69 -5.35
CA LYS A 427 28.84 10.70 -4.27
C LYS A 427 29.88 10.74 -3.14
N THR A 428 30.75 11.73 -3.08
CA THR A 428 31.66 11.94 -1.94
C THR A 428 31.00 12.70 -0.81
N VAL A 429 31.55 12.59 0.40
CA VAL A 429 31.05 13.29 1.58
C VAL A 429 32.15 14.16 2.21
N ARG A 430 31.79 15.40 2.57
CA ARG A 430 32.69 16.37 3.21
C ARG A 430 32.09 16.95 4.51
N PRO A 431 32.90 17.47 5.45
CA PRO A 431 32.44 18.39 6.48
C PRO A 431 31.87 19.66 5.83
N ASP A 432 30.82 20.22 6.42
CA ASP A 432 30.07 21.33 5.82
C ASP A 432 29.75 22.42 6.85
N THR A 433 28.87 22.13 7.81
CA THR A 433 28.40 23.10 8.81
C THR A 433 28.81 22.65 10.23
N PRO A 434 29.50 23.49 11.02
CA PRO A 434 29.87 23.15 12.39
C PRO A 434 28.67 23.25 13.34
N ILE A 435 28.53 22.29 14.25
CA ILE A 435 27.54 22.32 15.33
C ILE A 435 28.12 23.15 16.48
N VAL A 436 27.63 24.38 16.60
CA VAL A 436 28.16 25.41 17.51
C VAL A 436 27.67 25.25 18.96
N ASP A 437 28.54 25.57 19.91
CA ASP A 437 28.30 25.37 21.36
C ASP A 437 27.13 26.18 21.95
N LYS A 438 26.60 27.18 21.23
CA LYS A 438 25.31 27.81 21.57
C LYS A 438 24.12 26.83 21.59
N PHE A 439 24.30 25.62 21.08
CA PHE A 439 23.31 24.55 21.07
C PHE A 439 23.46 23.54 22.21
N LEU A 440 24.44 23.68 23.13
CA LEU A 440 24.70 22.70 24.20
C LEU A 440 23.47 22.35 25.06
N THR A 441 22.54 23.28 25.25
CA THR A 441 21.30 23.08 26.01
C THR A 441 20.12 22.57 25.17
N LEU A 442 20.23 22.57 23.85
CA LEU A 442 19.19 22.06 22.95
C LEU A 442 19.24 20.53 22.92
N THR A 443 18.08 19.91 22.69
CA THR A 443 18.01 18.46 22.51
C THR A 443 18.60 18.04 21.16
N MET A 444 19.09 16.80 21.06
CA MET A 444 19.65 16.27 19.82
C MET A 444 18.64 16.31 18.66
N GLU A 445 17.34 16.16 18.93
CA GLU A 445 16.29 16.37 17.93
C GLU A 445 16.17 17.83 17.48
N GLN A 446 16.25 18.79 18.39
CA GLN A 446 16.20 20.22 18.05
C GLN A 446 17.42 20.65 17.22
N VAL A 447 18.61 20.13 17.54
CA VAL A 447 19.84 20.34 16.75
C VAL A 447 19.70 19.71 15.36
N HIS A 448 19.22 18.46 15.28
CA HIS A 448 18.98 17.78 14.01
C HIS A 448 17.98 18.53 13.12
N LYS A 449 16.82 18.96 13.67
CA LYS A 449 15.79 19.71 12.94
C LYS A 449 16.27 21.06 12.43
N LYS A 450 17.14 21.77 13.17
CA LYS A 450 17.73 23.05 12.71
C LYS A 450 18.51 22.85 11.41
N HIS A 451 19.42 21.89 11.39
CA HIS A 451 20.29 21.63 10.25
C HIS A 451 19.66 20.79 9.13
N ALA A 452 18.48 20.19 9.36
CA ALA A 452 17.67 19.58 8.31
C ALA A 452 16.96 20.64 7.44
N LYS A 453 16.53 21.77 8.04
CA LYS A 453 15.86 22.86 7.30
C LYS A 453 16.81 23.62 6.38
N ASP A 454 18.07 23.77 6.76
CA ASP A 454 19.10 24.46 5.96
C ASP A 454 19.49 23.72 4.65
N LYS A 455 18.85 22.57 4.34
CA LYS A 455 19.02 21.79 3.10
C LYS A 455 17.79 21.79 2.17
N MET A 456 16.74 22.52 2.52
CA MET A 456 15.49 22.63 1.72
C MET A 456 15.27 24.03 1.10
N ASN A 457 16.25 24.92 1.25
CA ASN A 457 16.41 26.17 0.50
C ASN A 457 17.69 26.09 -0.34
#